data_AF-A0A656G4C0-F1
#
_entry.id   AF-A0A656G4C0-F1
#
_cell.length_a   1.000
_cell.length_b   1.000
_cell.length_c   1.000
_cell.angle_alpha   90.00
_cell.angle_beta   90.00
_cell.angle_gamma   90.00
#
_symmetry.space_group_name_H-M   'P 1'
#
loop_
_entity.id
_entity.type
_entity.pdbx_description
1 polymer ?
#
loop_
_entity_poly.entity_id
_entity_poly.type
_entity_poly.pdbx_seq_one_letter_code
_entity_poly.pdbx_strand_id
1 'polypeptide(L)'
;MRWITRPGWPGNLLALAAGGLTTLALAPFDFWPLVLVSVALFYLGLHELNPRQALARGWCYGFGLYGAGTSWIYVSIHTYGGASVLLAGLLMLLFIAAIALFFALPAWVWARWLRRNEAPLADALAFAALWLWQEAFRGWFLTGFPWLYSGYSQLDGPLAGLAPVGGVWLISFSLGLTAALLCNL
;
A
#
# COMPACT_ATOMS: atom_id res chain seq x y z
N MET A 1 16.68 -14.16 5.30
CA MET A 1 15.70 -13.45 4.44
C MET A 1 14.62 -14.34 3.81
N ARG A 2 14.83 -15.66 3.63
CA ARG A 2 13.85 -16.59 3.02
C ARG A 2 12.44 -16.64 3.66
N TRP A 3 12.23 -16.08 4.85
CA TRP A 3 10.92 -16.13 5.52
C TRP A 3 9.95 -15.02 5.06
N ILE A 4 10.48 -13.93 4.47
CA ILE A 4 9.68 -12.79 3.99
C ILE A 4 8.92 -13.18 2.71
N THR A 5 9.60 -13.89 1.81
CA THR A 5 9.07 -14.31 0.50
C THR A 5 8.14 -15.52 0.60
N ARG A 6 8.29 -16.32 1.67
CA ARG A 6 7.50 -17.54 1.87
C ARG A 6 6.03 -17.27 2.23
N PRO A 7 5.14 -18.23 1.93
CA PRO A 7 3.76 -18.16 2.42
C PRO A 7 3.70 -18.32 3.95
N GLY A 8 2.60 -17.85 4.54
CA GLY A 8 2.31 -18.01 5.97
C GLY A 8 2.20 -16.69 6.73
N TRP A 9 1.90 -16.82 8.03
CA TRP A 9 1.64 -15.70 8.93
C TRP A 9 2.84 -14.75 9.13
N PRO A 10 4.13 -15.17 9.13
CA PRO A 10 5.22 -14.24 9.36
C PRO A 10 5.32 -13.16 8.27
N GLY A 11 5.23 -13.56 7.00
CA GLY A 11 5.22 -12.63 5.86
C GLY A 11 3.96 -11.76 5.83
N ASN A 12 2.81 -12.28 6.28
CA ASN A 12 1.57 -11.52 6.38
C ASN A 12 1.65 -10.44 7.47
N LEU A 13 2.19 -10.76 8.65
CA LEU A 13 2.39 -9.77 9.72
C LEU A 13 3.41 -8.71 9.32
N LEU A 14 4.47 -9.10 8.61
CA LEU A 14 5.42 -8.14 8.07
C LEU A 14 4.76 -7.20 7.06
N ALA A 15 3.90 -7.73 6.17
CA ALA A 15 3.14 -6.90 5.23
C ALA A 15 2.20 -5.93 5.96
N LEU A 16 1.53 -6.37 7.04
CA LEU A 16 0.71 -5.51 7.88
C LEU A 16 1.52 -4.40 8.54
N ALA A 17 2.69 -4.74 9.11
CA ALA A 17 3.59 -3.74 9.69
C ALA A 17 4.12 -2.76 8.63
N ALA A 18 4.48 -3.24 7.43
CA ALA A 18 4.91 -2.41 6.32
C ALA A 18 3.80 -1.45 5.89
N GLY A 19 2.56 -1.92 5.74
CA GLY A 19 1.41 -1.06 5.46
C GLY A 19 1.24 0.04 6.51
N GLY A 20 1.30 -0.32 7.80
CA GLY A 20 1.23 0.66 8.90
C GLY A 20 2.36 1.68 8.86
N LEU A 21 3.58 1.25 8.51
CA LEU A 21 4.77 2.09 8.38
C LEU A 21 4.59 3.24 7.38
N THR A 22 3.81 3.02 6.31
CA THR A 22 3.49 4.06 5.31
C THR A 22 2.82 5.29 5.95
N THR A 23 2.08 5.12 7.04
CA THR A 23 1.44 6.23 7.77
C THR A 23 2.47 7.20 8.33
N LEU A 24 3.64 6.71 8.75
CA LEU A 24 4.72 7.54 9.29
C LEU A 24 5.45 8.33 8.20
N ALA A 25 5.27 7.97 6.93
CA ALA A 25 5.80 8.75 5.80
C ALA A 25 4.88 9.92 5.40
N LEU A 26 3.71 10.02 6.02
CA LEU A 26 2.72 11.06 5.75
C LEU A 26 2.58 11.97 6.98
N ALA A 27 1.87 13.09 6.81
CA ALA A 27 1.58 13.99 7.90
C ALA A 27 0.89 13.25 9.06
N PRO A 28 1.22 13.59 10.33
CA PRO A 28 2.09 14.70 10.76
C PRO A 28 3.57 14.31 10.94
N PHE A 29 4.00 13.13 10.49
CA PHE A 29 5.33 12.58 10.81
C PHE A 29 6.37 12.86 9.72
N ASP A 30 5.95 12.80 8.45
CA ASP A 30 6.73 13.22 7.29
C ASP A 30 8.10 12.52 7.13
N PHE A 31 8.24 11.29 7.68
CA PHE A 31 9.43 10.45 7.51
C PHE A 31 9.41 9.76 6.14
N TRP A 32 9.57 10.54 5.09
CA TRP A 32 9.41 10.11 3.70
C TRP A 32 10.19 8.83 3.30
N PRO A 33 11.40 8.50 3.83
CA PRO A 33 12.09 7.27 3.43
C PRO A 33 11.32 5.99 3.79
N LEU A 34 10.43 6.06 4.79
CA LEU A 34 9.65 4.93 5.24
C LEU A 34 8.65 4.42 4.19
N VAL A 35 8.22 5.26 3.25
CA VAL A 35 7.39 4.81 2.12
C VAL A 35 8.18 3.84 1.22
N LEU A 36 9.46 4.11 0.98
CA LEU A 36 10.32 3.25 0.16
C LEU A 36 10.53 1.91 0.86
N VAL A 37 10.82 1.93 2.16
CA VAL A 37 10.96 0.71 2.97
C VAL A 37 9.68 -0.11 2.95
N SER A 38 8.53 0.55 3.16
CA SER A 38 7.22 -0.10 3.15
C SER A 38 6.91 -0.78 1.81
N VAL A 39 7.08 -0.07 0.70
CA VAL A 39 6.80 -0.58 -0.65
C VAL A 39 7.80 -1.68 -1.04
N ALA A 40 9.07 -1.55 -0.65
CA ALA A 40 10.10 -2.56 -0.88
C ALA A 40 9.80 -3.87 -0.14
N LEU A 41 9.42 -3.79 1.14
CA LEU A 41 9.01 -4.97 1.92
C LEU A 41 7.78 -5.64 1.32
N PHE A 42 6.83 -4.85 0.82
CA PHE A 42 5.65 -5.38 0.15
C PHE A 42 6.00 -6.09 -1.16
N TYR A 43 6.77 -5.45 -2.04
CA TYR A 43 7.25 -6.02 -3.29
C TYR A 43 8.00 -7.35 -3.07
N LEU A 44 9.02 -7.35 -2.20
CA LEU A 44 9.77 -8.55 -1.82
C LEU A 44 8.86 -9.65 -1.26
N GLY A 45 7.92 -9.29 -0.40
CA GLY A 45 7.02 -10.22 0.27
C GLY A 45 6.07 -10.97 -0.67
N LEU A 46 5.91 -10.52 -1.92
CA LEU A 46 5.04 -11.12 -2.94
C LEU A 46 5.78 -12.08 -3.89
N HIS A 47 7.12 -12.02 -3.96
CA HIS A 47 7.91 -12.57 -5.06
C HIS A 47 7.76 -14.09 -5.27
N GLU A 48 7.65 -14.88 -4.21
CA GLU A 48 7.53 -16.36 -4.29
C GLU A 48 6.10 -16.87 -4.06
N LEU A 49 5.12 -15.96 -3.91
CA LEU A 49 3.75 -16.35 -3.56
C LEU A 49 2.94 -16.80 -4.78
N ASN A 50 2.05 -17.77 -4.58
CA ASN A 50 0.99 -17.99 -5.56
C ASN A 50 -0.07 -16.85 -5.48
N PRO A 51 -0.93 -16.69 -6.49
CA PRO A 51 -1.88 -15.57 -6.54
C PRO A 51 -2.80 -15.47 -5.31
N ARG A 52 -3.27 -16.60 -4.76
CA ARG A 52 -4.15 -16.59 -3.57
C ARG A 52 -3.40 -16.10 -2.32
N GLN A 53 -2.13 -16.49 -2.17
CA GLN A 53 -1.28 -16.03 -1.08
C GLN A 53 -0.92 -14.55 -1.25
N ALA A 54 -0.66 -14.10 -2.48
CA ALA A 54 -0.43 -12.69 -2.79
C ALA A 54 -1.65 -11.82 -2.49
N LEU A 55 -2.86 -12.31 -2.79
CA LEU A 55 -4.11 -11.65 -2.42
C LEU A 55 -4.19 -11.43 -0.90
N ALA A 56 -3.98 -12.49 -0.12
CA ALA A 56 -3.99 -12.40 1.34
C ALA A 56 -2.91 -11.44 1.86
N ARG A 57 -1.72 -11.42 1.25
CA ARG A 57 -0.64 -10.52 1.65
C ARG A 57 -0.93 -9.06 1.32
N GLY A 58 -1.47 -8.80 0.13
CA GLY A 58 -1.96 -7.48 -0.27
C GLY A 58 -3.05 -6.98 0.66
N TRP A 59 -3.97 -7.85 1.07
CA TRP A 59 -4.97 -7.52 2.07
C TRP A 59 -4.33 -7.15 3.41
N CYS A 60 -3.35 -7.92 3.92
CA CYS A 60 -2.65 -7.58 5.16
C CYS A 60 -1.94 -6.22 5.08
N TYR A 61 -1.28 -5.93 3.96
CA TYR A 61 -0.65 -4.62 3.73
C TYR A 61 -1.67 -3.49 3.76
N GLY A 62 -2.75 -3.60 2.98
CA GLY A 62 -3.83 -2.61 2.97
C GLY A 62 -4.48 -2.44 4.34
N PHE A 63 -4.68 -3.53 5.07
CA PHE A 63 -5.25 -3.52 6.42
C PHE A 63 -4.36 -2.76 7.40
N GLY A 64 -3.04 -2.97 7.35
CA GLY A 64 -2.09 -2.21 8.16
C GLY A 64 -2.07 -0.73 7.82
N LEU A 65 -2.03 -0.40 6.53
CA LEU A 65 -2.05 0.98 6.03
C LEU A 65 -3.29 1.73 6.49
N TYR A 66 -4.47 1.20 6.18
CA TYR A 66 -5.72 1.88 6.48
C TYR A 66 -6.05 1.80 7.97
N GLY A 67 -5.68 0.72 8.66
CA GLY A 67 -5.84 0.61 10.11
C GLY A 67 -5.09 1.71 10.87
N ALA A 68 -3.84 1.97 10.49
CA ALA A 68 -3.06 3.04 11.09
C ALA A 68 -3.48 4.43 10.57
N GLY A 69 -3.46 4.62 9.25
CA GLY A 69 -3.59 5.93 8.62
C GLY A 69 -5.01 6.48 8.51
N THR A 70 -6.05 5.66 8.75
CA THR A 70 -7.44 6.12 8.76
C THR A 70 -8.14 5.95 10.11
N SER A 71 -7.40 5.67 11.17
CA SER A 71 -7.91 5.49 12.54
C SER A 71 -8.84 6.62 13.03
N TRP A 72 -8.64 7.85 12.54
CA TRP A 72 -9.49 9.01 12.81
C TRP A 72 -10.96 8.85 12.35
N ILE A 73 -11.25 7.94 11.39
CA ILE A 73 -12.62 7.64 10.95
C ILE A 73 -13.46 7.08 12.10
N TYR A 74 -12.85 6.35 13.03
CA TYR A 74 -13.54 5.85 14.23
C TYR A 74 -14.24 6.99 14.99
N VAL A 75 -13.54 8.13 15.19
CA VAL A 75 -14.10 9.29 15.88
C VAL A 75 -15.30 9.84 15.12
N SER A 76 -15.26 9.80 13.79
CA SER A 76 -16.37 10.26 12.97
C SER A 76 -17.62 9.38 13.15
N ILE A 77 -17.44 8.06 13.13
CA ILE A 77 -18.54 7.09 13.31
C ILE A 77 -19.11 7.17 14.73
N HIS A 78 -18.24 7.21 15.75
CA HIS A 78 -18.66 7.23 17.15
C HIS A 78 -19.33 8.56 17.52
N THR A 79 -18.66 9.69 17.26
CA THR A 79 -19.09 11.00 17.76
C THR A 79 -20.20 11.60 16.90
N TYR A 80 -20.04 11.63 15.58
CA TYR A 80 -21.02 12.25 14.69
C TYR A 80 -22.10 11.26 14.21
N GLY A 81 -21.75 9.97 14.12
CA GLY A 81 -22.74 8.92 13.83
C GLY A 81 -23.54 8.45 15.05
N GLY A 82 -23.15 8.86 16.27
CA GLY A 82 -23.82 8.46 17.51
C GLY A 82 -23.74 6.95 17.81
N ALA A 83 -22.79 6.24 17.19
CA ALA A 83 -22.63 4.81 17.39
C ALA A 83 -21.98 4.51 18.76
N SER A 84 -22.43 3.44 19.42
CA SER A 84 -21.75 2.93 20.62
C SER A 84 -20.31 2.50 20.30
N VAL A 85 -19.44 2.46 21.31
CA VAL A 85 -18.02 2.06 21.18
C VAL A 85 -17.87 0.75 20.39
N LEU A 86 -18.65 -0.28 20.73
CA LEU A 86 -18.58 -1.59 20.07
C LEU A 86 -19.02 -1.50 18.61
N LEU A 87 -20.11 -0.79 18.32
CA LEU A 87 -20.62 -0.63 16.97
C LEU A 87 -19.65 0.18 16.10
N ALA A 88 -19.12 1.29 16.62
CA ALA A 88 -18.13 2.11 15.92
C ALA A 88 -16.86 1.32 15.62
N GLY A 89 -16.37 0.53 16.58
CA GLY A 89 -15.21 -0.34 16.39
C GLY A 89 -15.46 -1.39 15.32
N LEU A 90 -16.63 -2.03 15.31
CA LEU A 90 -17.01 -3.03 14.32
C LEU A 90 -17.14 -2.43 12.91
N LEU A 91 -17.79 -1.26 12.78
CA LEU A 91 -17.92 -0.55 11.52
C LEU A 91 -16.56 -0.11 10.97
N MET A 92 -15.67 0.38 11.84
CA MET A 92 -14.30 0.72 11.46
C MET A 92 -13.50 -0.50 10.98
N LEU A 93 -13.62 -1.63 11.69
CA LEU A 93 -12.97 -2.88 11.30
C LEU A 93 -13.46 -3.38 9.93
N LEU A 94 -14.78 -3.36 9.71
CA LEU A 94 -15.39 -3.74 8.43
C LEU A 94 -14.95 -2.81 7.30
N PHE A 95 -14.89 -1.50 7.57
CA PHE A 95 -14.42 -0.50 6.62
C PHE A 95 -12.98 -0.79 6.19
N ILE A 96 -12.04 -0.90 7.14
CA ILE A 96 -10.63 -1.20 6.86
C ILE A 96 -10.50 -2.53 6.11
N ALA A 97 -11.22 -3.58 6.55
CA ALA A 97 -11.21 -4.88 5.90
C ALA A 97 -11.67 -4.83 4.44
N ALA A 98 -12.68 -4.01 4.14
CA ALA A 98 -13.17 -3.82 2.78
C ALA A 98 -12.17 -3.05 1.91
N ILE A 99 -11.69 -1.89 2.38
CA ILE A 99 -10.81 -1.04 1.57
C ILE A 99 -9.38 -1.60 1.44
N ALA A 100 -8.96 -2.51 2.32
CA ALA A 100 -7.74 -3.29 2.15
C ALA A 100 -7.73 -4.11 0.84
N LEU A 101 -8.89 -4.37 0.23
CA LEU A 101 -8.99 -5.00 -1.09
C LEU A 101 -8.34 -4.17 -2.21
N PHE A 102 -8.20 -2.85 -2.03
CA PHE A 102 -7.45 -2.01 -2.98
C PHE A 102 -5.98 -2.41 -3.10
N PHE A 103 -5.41 -3.09 -2.10
CA PHE A 103 -4.06 -3.67 -2.17
C PHE A 103 -4.08 -5.18 -2.45
N ALA A 104 -5.12 -5.89 -2.00
CA ALA A 104 -5.27 -7.32 -2.24
C ALA A 104 -5.41 -7.67 -3.73
N LEU A 105 -6.26 -6.94 -4.46
CA LEU A 105 -6.54 -7.22 -5.87
C LEU A 105 -5.32 -6.95 -6.76
N PRO A 106 -4.61 -5.80 -6.66
CA PRO A 106 -3.38 -5.60 -7.40
C PRO A 106 -2.30 -6.62 -7.07
N ALA A 107 -2.13 -7.00 -5.80
CA ALA A 107 -1.16 -8.05 -5.43
C ALA A 107 -1.47 -9.38 -6.12
N TRP A 108 -2.74 -9.76 -6.19
CA TRP A 108 -3.19 -10.94 -6.92
C TRP A 108 -2.94 -10.81 -8.44
N VAL A 109 -3.31 -9.69 -9.04
CA VAL A 109 -3.08 -9.38 -10.47
C VAL A 109 -1.59 -9.49 -10.82
N TRP A 110 -0.75 -8.89 -9.97
CA TRP A 110 0.70 -8.92 -10.14
C TRP A 110 1.22 -10.35 -10.15
N ALA A 111 0.92 -11.12 -9.09
CA ALA A 111 1.38 -12.50 -8.96
C ALA A 111 0.81 -13.45 -10.02
N ARG A 112 -0.36 -13.15 -10.59
CA ARG A 112 -1.05 -14.01 -11.57
C ARG A 112 -0.61 -13.76 -13.01
N TRP A 113 -0.33 -12.51 -13.37
CA TRP A 113 -0.18 -12.10 -14.77
C TRP A 113 1.02 -11.19 -15.07
N LEU A 114 1.50 -10.40 -14.11
CA LEU A 114 2.52 -9.37 -14.38
C LEU A 114 3.91 -9.73 -13.90
N ARG A 115 4.01 -10.61 -12.89
CA ARG A 115 5.28 -11.01 -12.29
C ARG A 115 6.19 -11.69 -13.30
N ARG A 116 7.43 -11.21 -13.40
CA ARG A 116 8.49 -11.63 -14.33
C ARG A 116 9.82 -11.76 -13.59
N ASN A 117 9.92 -12.80 -12.75
CA ASN A 117 11.11 -13.04 -11.92
C ASN A 117 12.44 -13.10 -12.71
N GLU A 118 12.40 -13.49 -13.99
CA GLU A 118 13.59 -13.59 -14.85
C GLU A 118 13.97 -12.27 -15.55
N ALA A 119 13.13 -11.23 -15.44
CA ALA A 119 13.33 -9.93 -16.09
C ALA A 119 13.17 -8.79 -15.06
N PRO A 120 14.17 -8.54 -14.21
CA PRO A 120 14.03 -7.67 -13.02
C PRO A 120 13.59 -6.24 -13.34
N LEU A 121 14.08 -5.66 -14.44
CA LEU A 121 13.67 -4.31 -14.86
C LEU A 121 12.19 -4.28 -15.31
N ALA A 122 11.78 -5.28 -16.10
CA ALA A 122 10.40 -5.36 -16.58
C ALA A 122 9.41 -5.65 -15.45
N ASP A 123 9.83 -6.43 -14.46
CA ASP A 123 9.06 -6.72 -13.26
C ASP A 123 8.88 -5.47 -12.37
N ALA A 124 9.95 -4.72 -12.13
CA ALA A 124 9.90 -3.46 -11.38
C ALA A 124 9.01 -2.41 -12.07
N LEU A 125 9.11 -2.27 -13.40
CA LEU A 125 8.23 -1.38 -14.18
C LEU A 125 6.76 -1.82 -14.10
N ALA A 126 6.48 -3.12 -14.20
CA ALA A 126 5.12 -3.64 -14.11
C ALA A 126 4.53 -3.43 -12.71
N PHE A 127 5.34 -3.62 -11.66
CA PHE A 127 4.93 -3.33 -10.29
C PHE A 127 4.64 -1.84 -10.08
N ALA A 128 5.54 -0.95 -10.51
CA ALA A 128 5.37 0.50 -10.41
C ALA A 128 4.12 1.00 -11.15
N ALA A 129 3.87 0.49 -12.36
CA ALA A 129 2.69 0.81 -13.13
C ALA A 129 1.41 0.33 -12.43
N LEU A 130 1.42 -0.86 -11.83
CA LEU A 130 0.29 -1.37 -11.07
C LEU A 130 0.07 -0.61 -9.76
N TRP A 131 1.14 -0.18 -9.09
CA TRP A 131 1.09 0.65 -7.90
C TRP A 131 0.44 2.00 -8.18
N LEU A 132 0.87 2.67 -9.26
CA LEU A 132 0.22 3.87 -9.76
C LEU A 132 -1.26 3.61 -10.06
N TRP A 133 -1.54 2.56 -10.84
CA TRP A 133 -2.90 2.25 -11.28
C TRP A 133 -3.84 2.02 -10.10
N GLN A 134 -3.42 1.30 -9.06
CA GLN A 134 -4.28 1.08 -7.90
C GLN A 134 -4.55 2.37 -7.12
N GLU A 135 -3.57 3.29 -7.06
CA GLU A 135 -3.78 4.61 -6.46
C GLU A 135 -4.77 5.47 -7.25
N ALA A 136 -4.64 5.50 -8.57
CA ALA A 136 -5.58 6.19 -9.42
C ALA A 136 -6.98 5.56 -9.33
N PHE A 137 -7.07 4.22 -9.33
CA PHE A 137 -8.32 3.46 -9.24
C PHE A 137 -9.11 3.79 -7.96
N ARG A 138 -8.44 3.78 -6.80
CA ARG A 138 -9.10 4.14 -5.53
C ARG A 138 -9.55 5.61 -5.49
N GLY A 139 -9.07 6.47 -6.38
CA GLY A 139 -9.50 7.87 -6.47
C GLY A 139 -10.91 8.07 -7.02
N TRP A 140 -11.45 7.10 -7.76
CA TRP A 140 -12.77 7.23 -8.41
C TRP A 140 -13.69 6.03 -8.21
N PHE A 141 -13.16 4.83 -7.94
CA PHE A 141 -13.99 3.63 -7.80
C PHE A 141 -15.08 3.85 -6.73
N LEU A 142 -16.32 3.52 -7.08
CA LEU A 142 -17.53 3.93 -6.36
C LEU A 142 -17.63 5.46 -6.28
N THR A 143 -17.31 6.05 -5.13
CA THR A 143 -17.26 7.51 -4.92
C THR A 143 -15.83 8.01 -4.70
N GLY A 144 -14.85 7.12 -4.77
CA GLY A 144 -13.45 7.41 -4.47
C GLY A 144 -13.12 7.42 -2.96
N PHE A 145 -11.91 6.98 -2.65
CA PHE A 145 -11.23 7.12 -1.36
C PHE A 145 -9.74 7.46 -1.59
N PRO A 146 -9.42 8.68 -2.06
CA PRO A 146 -8.07 9.12 -2.44
C PRO A 146 -7.18 9.48 -1.24
N TRP A 147 -7.22 8.68 -0.17
CA TRP A 147 -6.41 8.88 1.03
C TRP A 147 -5.14 8.05 1.02
N LEU A 148 -4.09 8.56 1.69
CA LEU A 148 -2.82 7.85 1.87
C LEU A 148 -2.13 7.48 0.54
N TYR A 149 -2.12 8.40 -0.44
CA TYR A 149 -1.25 8.24 -1.60
C TYR A 149 0.21 8.33 -1.20
N SER A 150 1.00 7.35 -1.64
CA SER A 150 2.43 7.29 -1.39
C SER A 150 3.15 8.55 -1.87
N GLY A 151 2.73 9.14 -2.99
CA GLY A 151 3.30 10.37 -3.52
C GLY A 151 3.21 11.59 -2.59
N TYR A 152 2.23 11.65 -1.67
CA TYR A 152 2.16 12.76 -0.70
C TYR A 152 3.31 12.76 0.30
N SER A 153 4.00 11.63 0.51
CA SER A 153 5.20 11.59 1.35
C SER A 153 6.35 12.46 0.83
N GLN A 154 6.28 12.91 -0.43
CA GLN A 154 7.35 13.65 -1.10
C GLN A 154 7.06 15.14 -1.24
N LEU A 155 6.06 15.69 -0.54
CA LEU A 155 5.77 17.12 -0.58
C LEU A 155 7.01 17.97 -0.26
N ASP A 156 7.75 17.59 0.79
CA ASP A 156 9.05 18.19 1.16
C ASP A 156 10.24 17.25 0.87
N GLY A 157 9.99 16.20 0.09
CA GLY A 157 10.96 15.15 -0.22
C GLY A 157 11.78 15.43 -1.50
N PRO A 158 12.78 14.60 -1.80
CA PRO A 158 13.62 14.76 -2.99
C PRO A 158 12.84 14.66 -4.32
N LEU A 159 11.66 14.01 -4.31
CA LEU A 159 10.82 13.88 -5.50
C LEU A 159 9.79 15.01 -5.69
N ALA A 160 9.80 16.04 -4.83
CA ALA A 160 8.87 17.18 -4.93
C ALA A 160 8.88 17.85 -6.31
N GLY A 161 10.05 17.91 -6.97
CA GLY A 161 10.21 18.46 -8.31
C GLY A 161 9.44 17.72 -9.42
N LEU A 162 8.97 16.50 -9.17
CA LEU A 162 8.12 15.75 -10.10
C LEU A 162 6.64 16.14 -10.03
N ALA A 163 6.21 16.76 -8.91
CA ALA A 163 4.82 17.21 -8.73
C ALA A 163 4.32 18.13 -9.86
N PRO A 164 5.05 19.18 -10.28
CA PRO A 164 4.60 20.04 -11.39
C PRO A 164 4.61 19.35 -12.77
N VAL A 165 5.28 18.21 -12.92
CA VAL A 165 5.39 17.50 -14.21
C VAL A 165 4.26 16.49 -14.40
N GLY A 166 3.99 15.66 -13.40
CA GLY A 166 3.00 14.59 -13.49
C GLY A 166 2.13 14.43 -12.25
N GLY A 167 2.14 15.42 -11.36
CA GLY A 167 1.38 15.40 -10.12
C GLY A 167 1.84 14.31 -9.14
N VAL A 168 0.96 13.97 -8.22
CA VAL A 168 1.15 12.88 -7.25
C VAL A 168 1.38 11.53 -7.96
N TRP A 169 0.82 11.36 -9.16
CA TRP A 169 0.91 10.12 -9.95
C TRP A 169 2.35 9.80 -10.32
N LEU A 170 3.07 10.75 -10.90
CA LEU A 170 4.47 10.53 -11.30
C LEU A 170 5.34 10.22 -10.07
N ILE A 171 5.09 10.88 -8.95
CA ILE A 171 5.80 10.61 -7.70
C ILE A 171 5.50 9.18 -7.21
N SER A 172 4.23 8.79 -7.14
CA SER A 172 3.84 7.44 -6.70
C SER A 172 4.42 6.34 -7.60
N PHE A 173 4.44 6.57 -8.92
CA PHE A 173 5.10 5.68 -9.87
C PHE A 173 6.61 5.60 -9.59
N SER A 174 7.29 6.74 -9.44
CA SER A 174 8.72 6.80 -9.16
C SER A 174 9.08 6.14 -7.82
N LEU A 175 8.27 6.28 -6.78
CA LEU A 175 8.44 5.59 -5.50
C LEU A 175 8.32 4.08 -5.66
N GLY A 176 7.27 3.61 -6.34
CA GLY A 176 7.06 2.19 -6.61
C GLY A 176 8.20 1.58 -7.42
N LEU A 177 8.68 2.30 -8.44
CA LEU A 177 9.79 1.87 -9.28
C LEU A 177 11.10 1.82 -8.49
N THR A 178 11.40 2.87 -7.72
CA THR A 178 12.62 2.96 -6.92
C THR A 178 12.67 1.85 -5.88
N ALA A 179 11.56 1.63 -5.15
CA ALA A 179 11.47 0.57 -4.15
C ALA A 179 11.68 -0.82 -4.77
N ALA A 180 11.04 -1.12 -5.91
CA ALA A 180 11.20 -2.40 -6.59
C ALA A 180 12.62 -2.61 -7.14
N LEU A 181 13.23 -1.57 -7.73
CA LEU A 181 14.61 -1.64 -8.23
C LEU A 181 15.60 -1.89 -7.11
N LEU A 182 15.47 -1.23 -5.95
CA LEU A 182 16.32 -1.47 -4.78
C LEU A 182 16.30 -2.93 -4.29
N CYS A 183 15.21 -3.66 -4.55
CA CYS A 183 15.07 -5.06 -4.19
C CYS A 183 15.67 -6.04 -5.22
N ASN A 184 15.89 -5.57 -6.45
CA ASN A 184 16.36 -6.37 -7.58
C ASN A 184 17.88 -6.26 -7.80
N LEU A 185 18.57 -5.41 -7.04
CA LEU A 185 20.03 -5.22 -7.07
C LEU A 185 20.78 -6.39 -6.40
#